data_AF-M5XP41-F1
#
_entry.id   AF-M5XP41-F1
#
_cell.length_a   1.000
_cell.length_b   1.000
_cell.length_c   1.000
_cell.angle_alpha   90.00
_cell.angle_beta   90.00
_cell.angle_gamma   90.00
#
_symmetry.space_group_name_H-M   'P 1'
#
loop_
_entity.id
_entity.type
_entity.pdbx_description
1 polymer ?
#
loop_
_entity_poly.entity_id
_entity_poly.type
_entity_poly.pdbx_seq_one_letter_code
_entity_poly.pdbx_strand_id
1 'polypeptide(L)'
;MATSSEQEFVAQYRAKFNRFRRSQTFWDAKVASRVGEKLGLCLQEIGGIGVEINVDEELSRPVHHRIRVLPLFDSIKLAGVVVNGADELGIGPPS
;
A
#
# COMPACT_ATOMS: atom_id res chain seq x y z
N MET A 1 -12.31 1.61 -13.97
CA MET A 1 -11.30 0.53 -13.93
C MET A 1 -9.93 1.17 -14.08
N ALA A 2 -9.13 1.23 -13.00
CA ALA A 2 -7.75 1.72 -13.07
C ALA A 2 -6.81 0.51 -13.01
N THR A 3 -6.14 0.24 -14.12
CA THR A 3 -5.17 -0.86 -14.27
C THR A 3 -3.80 -0.25 -14.52
N SER A 4 -2.74 -0.88 -14.01
CA SER A 4 -1.34 -0.48 -14.22
C SER A 4 -0.87 -0.56 -15.68
N SER A 5 -1.77 -0.85 -16.62
CA SER A 5 -1.53 -0.90 -18.06
C SER A 5 -1.86 0.39 -18.81
N GLU A 6 -2.23 1.48 -18.13
CA GLU A 6 -2.40 2.79 -18.75
C GLU A 6 -1.10 3.25 -19.42
N GLN A 7 -1.19 3.72 -20.68
CA GLN A 7 -0.05 3.97 -21.57
C GLN A 7 0.99 4.97 -21.01
N GLU A 8 0.60 5.81 -20.06
CA GLU A 8 1.49 6.71 -19.31
C GLU A 8 2.60 5.98 -18.54
N PHE A 9 2.37 4.74 -18.10
CA PHE A 9 3.33 3.99 -17.28
C PHE A 9 4.31 3.15 -18.10
N VAL A 10 3.99 2.84 -19.36
CA VAL A 10 4.79 1.93 -20.21
C VAL A 10 6.12 2.57 -20.62
N ALA A 11 6.12 3.88 -20.91
CA ALA A 11 7.35 4.60 -21.27
C ALA A 11 8.32 4.67 -20.08
N GLN A 12 7.80 4.93 -18.87
CA GLN A 12 8.59 4.94 -17.65
C GLN A 12 9.10 3.54 -17.27
N TYR A 13 8.29 2.51 -17.53
CA TYR A 13 8.64 1.10 -17.32
C TYR A 13 9.83 0.67 -18.18
N ARG A 14 9.79 0.99 -19.48
CA ARG A 14 10.87 0.66 -20.43
C ARG A 14 12.18 1.39 -20.11
N ALA A 15 12.12 2.64 -19.67
CA ALA A 15 13.30 3.43 -19.32
C ALA A 15 14.03 2.93 -18.06
N LYS A 16 13.28 2.33 -17.10
CA LYS A 16 13.84 1.89 -15.81
C LYS A 16 14.41 0.47 -15.83
N PHE A 17 13.98 -0.38 -16.77
CA PHE A 17 14.36 -1.81 -16.80
C PHE A 17 15.76 -2.07 -17.36
N ASN A 18 16.29 -1.19 -18.23
CA ASN A 18 17.61 -1.37 -18.89
C ASN A 18 18.82 -0.92 -18.06
N ARG A 19 18.66 -0.58 -16.78
CA ARG A 19 19.79 -0.28 -15.89
C ARG A 19 19.97 -1.38 -14.85
N PHE A 20 21.18 -1.93 -14.78
CA PHE A 20 21.64 -2.87 -13.75
C PHE A 20 21.12 -2.46 -12.35
N ARG A 21 20.48 -3.41 -11.66
CA ARG A 21 19.68 -3.20 -10.45
C ARG A 21 20.56 -2.83 -9.24
N ARG A 22 20.68 -1.54 -8.97
CA ARG A 22 20.68 -1.04 -7.58
C ARG A 22 19.22 -1.00 -7.15
N SER A 23 18.84 -1.85 -6.19
CA SER A 23 17.48 -2.08 -5.65
C SER A 23 16.42 -1.02 -6.03
N GLN A 24 15.72 -1.22 -7.13
CA GLN A 24 14.49 -0.47 -7.43
C GLN A 24 13.35 -1.15 -6.68
N THR A 25 13.25 -0.90 -5.38
CA THR A 25 12.06 -1.30 -4.62
C THR A 25 10.94 -0.37 -5.05
N PHE A 26 10.11 -0.81 -6.01
CA PHE A 26 8.96 -0.05 -6.52
C PHE A 26 7.90 0.23 -5.45
N TRP A 27 7.95 -0.51 -4.33
CA TRP A 27 7.05 -0.39 -3.21
C TRP A 27 7.74 0.34 -2.05
N ASP A 28 7.73 1.67 -2.10
CA ASP A 28 8.18 2.54 -1.02
C ASP A 28 6.96 3.14 -0.27
N ALA A 29 7.22 3.86 0.82
CA ALA A 29 6.16 4.46 1.64
C ALA A 29 5.28 5.45 0.85
N LYS A 30 5.87 6.16 -0.13
CA LYS A 30 5.15 7.14 -0.96
C LYS A 30 4.20 6.45 -1.93
N VAL A 31 4.64 5.37 -2.56
CA VAL A 31 3.82 4.55 -3.44
C VAL A 31 2.72 3.87 -2.64
N ALA A 32 3.03 3.28 -1.48
CA ALA A 32 2.05 2.66 -0.59
C ALA A 32 0.97 3.67 -0.17
N SER A 33 1.36 4.86 0.30
CA SER A 33 0.44 5.92 0.69
C SER A 33 -0.48 6.36 -0.46
N ARG A 34 0.08 6.60 -1.65
CA ARG A 34 -0.71 7.01 -2.83
C ARG A 34 -1.67 5.93 -3.31
N VAL A 35 -1.28 4.66 -3.22
CA VAL A 35 -2.18 3.54 -3.52
C VAL A 35 -3.30 3.47 -2.47
N GLY A 36 -2.97 3.69 -1.19
CA GLY A 36 -3.93 3.65 -0.08
C GLY A 36 -4.98 4.75 -0.18
N GLU A 37 -4.56 5.96 -0.52
CA GLU A 37 -5.48 7.09 -0.76
C GLU A 37 -6.47 6.76 -1.89
N LYS A 38 -5.97 6.30 -3.04
CA LYS A 38 -6.83 5.91 -4.17
C LYS A 38 -7.80 4.79 -3.80
N LEU A 39 -7.31 3.78 -3.08
CA LEU A 39 -8.13 2.66 -2.65
C LEU A 39 -9.21 3.13 -1.67
N GLY A 40 -8.87 3.97 -0.70
CA GLY A 40 -9.82 4.55 0.25
C GLY A 40 -10.95 5.32 -0.44
N LEU A 41 -10.62 6.17 -1.42
CA LEU A 41 -11.60 6.89 -2.22
C LEU A 41 -12.51 5.93 -3.01
N CYS A 42 -11.94 4.93 -3.69
CA CYS A 42 -12.73 3.94 -4.40
C CYS A 42 -13.65 3.12 -3.47
N LEU A 43 -13.20 2.80 -2.25
CA LEU A 43 -14.01 2.12 -1.25
C LEU A 43 -15.19 2.99 -0.80
N GLN A 44 -14.97 4.29 -0.63
CA GLN A 44 -16.07 5.21 -0.33
C GLN A 44 -17.06 5.34 -1.48
N GLU A 45 -16.58 5.41 -2.72
CA GLU A 45 -17.45 5.48 -3.91
C GLU A 45 -18.39 4.27 -4.02
N ILE A 46 -17.94 3.09 -3.63
CA ILE A 46 -18.77 1.88 -3.61
C ILE A 46 -19.59 1.71 -2.31
N GLY A 47 -19.49 2.63 -1.35
CA GLY A 47 -20.19 2.57 -0.06
C GLY A 47 -19.56 1.61 0.96
N GLY A 48 -18.31 1.20 0.76
CA GLY A 48 -17.54 0.40 1.72
C GLY A 48 -17.17 1.21 2.96
N ILE A 49 -17.61 0.74 4.13
CA ILE A 49 -17.39 1.44 5.42
C ILE A 49 -16.08 1.00 6.08
N GLY A 50 -15.61 -0.22 5.77
CA GLY A 50 -14.38 -0.75 6.36
C GLY A 50 -13.76 -1.91 5.60
N VAL A 51 -12.51 -2.19 5.95
CA VAL A 51 -11.66 -3.26 5.45
C VAL A 51 -11.10 -4.02 6.65
N GLU A 52 -11.11 -5.35 6.57
CA GLU A 52 -10.50 -6.22 7.55
C GLU A 52 -9.20 -6.80 6.99
N ILE A 53 -8.12 -6.66 7.73
CA ILE A 53 -6.83 -7.24 7.38
C ILE A 53 -6.74 -8.62 8.01
N ASN A 54 -6.31 -9.61 7.24
CA ASN A 54 -5.89 -10.89 7.79
C ASN A 54 -4.56 -10.72 8.54
N VAL A 55 -4.65 -10.53 9.86
CA VAL A 55 -3.49 -10.26 10.72
C VAL A 55 -2.53 -11.46 10.73
N ASP A 56 -3.04 -12.69 10.75
CA ASP A 56 -2.20 -13.90 10.73
C ASP A 56 -1.36 -13.98 9.46
N GLU A 57 -1.96 -13.65 8.32
CA GLU A 57 -1.23 -13.59 7.05
C GLU A 57 -0.15 -12.51 7.10
N GLU A 58 -0.46 -11.31 7.56
CA GLU A 58 0.50 -10.21 7.56
C GLU A 58 1.63 -10.43 8.58
N LEU A 59 1.34 -11.01 9.75
CA LEU A 59 2.35 -11.39 10.76
C LEU A 59 3.28 -12.51 10.26
N SER A 60 2.80 -13.40 9.40
CA SER A 60 3.65 -14.41 8.75
C SER A 60 4.67 -13.80 7.78
N ARG A 61 4.48 -12.55 7.36
CA ARG A 61 5.40 -11.85 6.46
C ARG A 61 6.64 -11.33 7.20
N PRO A 62 7.79 -11.25 6.50
CA PRO A 62 8.99 -10.62 7.06
C PRO A 62 8.72 -9.18 7.54
N VAL A 63 9.35 -8.78 8.65
CA VAL A 63 9.17 -7.45 9.28
C VAL A 63 9.32 -6.29 8.30
N HIS A 64 10.31 -6.35 7.40
CA HIS A 64 10.54 -5.31 6.40
C HIS A 64 9.45 -5.24 5.30
N HIS A 65 8.64 -6.28 5.12
CA HIS A 65 7.42 -6.20 4.31
C HIS A 65 6.31 -5.49 5.09
N ARG A 66 6.06 -5.88 6.34
CA ARG A 66 5.04 -5.27 7.20
C ARG A 66 5.21 -3.76 7.32
N ILE A 67 6.43 -3.29 7.62
CA ILE A 67 6.76 -1.86 7.70
C ILE A 67 6.43 -1.11 6.40
N ARG A 68 6.61 -1.75 5.24
CA ARG A 68 6.33 -1.11 3.94
C ARG A 68 4.85 -1.05 3.60
N VAL A 69 4.00 -1.83 4.27
CA VAL A 69 2.54 -1.83 4.03
C VAL A 69 1.83 -0.86 4.98
N LEU A 70 2.40 -0.50 6.13
CA LEU A 70 1.77 0.47 7.05
C LEU A 70 1.28 1.77 6.38
N PRO A 71 2.07 2.45 5.52
CA PRO A 71 1.62 3.71 4.92
C PRO A 71 0.41 3.53 4.02
N LEU A 72 0.17 2.32 3.50
CA LEU A 72 -1.05 1.98 2.76
C LEU A 72 -2.27 2.07 3.69
N PHE A 73 -2.21 1.37 4.83
CA PHE A 73 -3.30 1.31 5.79
C PHE A 73 -3.58 2.67 6.43
N ASP A 74 -2.53 3.42 6.77
CA ASP A 74 -2.66 4.79 7.28
C ASP A 74 -3.39 5.69 6.28
N SER A 75 -3.03 5.62 4.99
CA SER A 75 -3.72 6.42 3.97
C SER A 75 -5.18 6.01 3.74
N ILE A 76 -5.52 4.73 3.89
CA ILE A 76 -6.92 4.28 3.82
C ILE A 76 -7.72 4.80 5.02
N LYS A 77 -7.14 4.74 6.23
CA LYS A 77 -7.74 5.31 7.44
C LYS A 77 -7.97 6.82 7.28
N LEU A 78 -6.98 7.55 6.76
CA LEU A 78 -7.07 8.99 6.49
C LEU A 78 -8.13 9.33 5.44
N ALA A 79 -8.37 8.45 4.48
CA ALA A 79 -9.46 8.61 3.53
C ALA A 79 -10.84 8.46 4.19
N GLY A 80 -10.94 7.98 5.44
CA GLY A 80 -12.20 7.82 6.18
C GLY A 80 -12.78 6.41 6.12
N VAL A 81 -11.99 5.41 5.75
CA VAL A 81 -12.38 3.99 5.75
C VAL A 81 -11.83 3.32 7.00
N VAL A 82 -12.66 2.54 7.69
CA VAL A 82 -12.23 1.80 8.88
C VAL A 82 -11.31 0.66 8.47
N VAL A 83 -10.14 0.54 9.10
CA VAL A 83 -9.20 -0.57 8.83
C VAL A 83 -8.99 -1.36 10.11
N ASN A 84 -9.56 -2.57 10.16
CA ASN A 84 -9.44 -3.48 11.30
C ASN A 84 -8.18 -4.35 11.17
N GLY A 85 -7.52 -4.64 12.30
CA GLY A 85 -6.31 -5.48 12.36
C GLY A 85 -4.99 -4.77 12.05
N ALA A 86 -5.02 -3.52 11.54
CA ALA A 86 -3.80 -2.77 11.24
C ALA A 86 -2.97 -2.45 12.51
N ASP A 87 -3.64 -2.22 13.64
CA ASP A 87 -3.00 -1.84 14.91
C ASP A 87 -2.27 -3.02 15.56
N GLU A 88 -2.65 -4.25 15.19
CA GLU A 88 -2.06 -5.50 15.69
C GLU A 88 -0.74 -5.86 14.97
N LEU A 89 -0.38 -5.13 13.91
CA LEU A 89 0.84 -5.37 13.14
C LEU A 89 2.13 -5.02 13.91
N GLY A 90 2.01 -4.47 15.12
CA GLY A 90 3.09 -4.42 16.11
C GLY A 90 4.19 -3.40 15.80
N ILE A 91 3.89 -2.35 15.04
CA ILE A 91 4.85 -1.29 14.70
C ILE A 91 4.40 0.00 15.40
N GLY A 92 4.45 -0.02 16.72
CA GLY A 92 4.31 1.19 17.53
C GLY A 92 5.62 2.00 17.55
N PRO A 93 5.59 3.31 17.83
CA PRO A 93 6.82 4.05 18.15
C PRO A 93 7.48 3.43 19.39
N PRO A 94 8.81 3.54 19.56
CA PRO A 94 9.45 3.15 20.80
C PRO A 94 8.79 3.93 21.95
N SER A 95 8.41 3.19 22.98
CA SER A 95 7.89 3.73 24.25
C SER A 95 8.89 4.64 24.94
#